data_AF-A0ABD1UDU4-F1
#
_entry.id   AF-A0ABD1UDU4-F1
#
_cell.length_a   1.000
_cell.length_b   1.000
_cell.length_c   1.000
_cell.angle_alpha   90.00
_cell.angle_beta   90.00
_cell.angle_gamma   90.00
#
_symmetry.space_group_name_H-M   'P 1'
#
loop_
_entity.id
_entity.type
_entity.pdbx_description
1 polymer ?
#
loop_
_entity_poly.entity_id
_entity_poly.type
_entity_poly.pdbx_seq_one_letter_code
_entity_poly.pdbx_strand_id
1 'polypeptide(L)'
;MFRSRSRCGCQITDHGLYHLSMAKCICNLSSVSIWGSTVITDKGVVKMISRATSLQHLNIGGTFITDMSLFAIADSCPYLKTIVFQGCPHITENGLVALVKICCKLESINVWGMKVPLDCFIGLLTINPALQIQPKGMLVNDQRVPMWPVF
;
A
#
# COMPACT_ATOMS: atom_id res chain seq x y z
N MET A 1 -22.99 18.78 -1.63
CA MET A 1 -22.94 17.31 -1.41
C MET A 1 -22.37 16.67 -2.69
N PHE A 2 -21.06 16.76 -2.93
CA PHE A 2 -20.45 16.25 -4.16
C PHE A 2 -19.65 14.99 -3.85
N ARG A 3 -20.29 13.82 -4.00
CA ARG A 3 -19.57 12.55 -4.08
C ARG A 3 -19.20 12.34 -5.54
N SER A 4 -18.02 12.83 -5.93
CA SER A 4 -17.38 12.35 -7.16
C SER A 4 -17.04 10.88 -6.94
N ARG A 5 -17.95 9.98 -7.36
CA ARG A 5 -17.64 8.57 -7.52
C ARG A 5 -16.97 8.45 -8.88
N SER A 6 -15.65 8.57 -8.90
CA SER A 6 -14.85 8.03 -10.00
C SER A 6 -15.02 6.52 -10.01
N ARG A 7 -16.12 6.03 -10.58
CA ARG A 7 -16.24 4.65 -11.05
C ARG A 7 -15.38 4.56 -12.31
N CYS A 8 -14.07 4.45 -12.14
CA CYS A 8 -13.26 3.85 -13.18
C CYS A 8 -13.71 2.39 -13.28
N GLY A 9 -14.45 2.07 -14.34
CA GLY A 9 -15.09 0.77 -14.58
C GLY A 9 -14.13 -0.36 -14.95
N CYS A 10 -12.85 -0.29 -14.59
CA CYS A 10 -11.99 -1.46 -14.65
C CYS A 10 -12.16 -2.26 -13.35
N GLN A 11 -13.03 -3.27 -13.35
CA GLN A 11 -13.08 -4.21 -12.24
C GLN A 11 -11.83 -5.09 -12.29
N ILE A 12 -10.71 -4.59 -11.76
CA ILE A 12 -9.55 -5.43 -11.48
C ILE A 12 -9.97 -6.37 -10.36
N THR A 13 -9.90 -7.67 -10.63
CA THR A 13 -10.19 -8.76 -9.69
C THR A 13 -8.92 -9.50 -9.33
N ASP A 14 -8.99 -10.41 -8.36
CA ASP A 14 -7.89 -11.35 -8.06
C ASP A 14 -7.44 -12.12 -9.30
N HIS A 15 -8.35 -12.42 -10.24
CA HIS A 15 -8.00 -13.05 -11.51
C HIS A 15 -7.17 -12.11 -12.41
N GLY A 16 -7.51 -10.81 -12.44
CA GLY A 16 -6.69 -9.80 -13.12
C GLY A 16 -5.28 -9.70 -12.52
N LEU A 17 -5.17 -9.72 -11.19
CA LEU A 17 -3.88 -9.75 -10.48
C LEU A 17 -3.09 -11.04 -10.76
N TYR A 18 -3.77 -12.18 -10.87
CA TYR A 18 -3.15 -13.43 -11.27
C TYR A 18 -2.55 -13.33 -12.68
N HIS A 19 -3.29 -12.81 -13.66
CA HIS A 19 -2.78 -12.61 -15.03
C HIS A 19 -1.62 -11.63 -15.06
N LEU A 20 -1.70 -10.54 -14.29
CA LEU A 20 -0.60 -9.59 -14.15
C LEU A 20 0.65 -10.28 -13.59
N SER A 21 0.49 -11.15 -12.58
CA SER A 21 1.59 -11.94 -12.02
C SER A 21 2.25 -12.85 -13.06
N MET A 22 1.52 -13.29 -14.08
CA MET A 22 2.04 -14.16 -15.14
C MET A 22 2.81 -13.40 -16.23
N ALA A 23 2.69 -12.08 -16.29
CA ALA A 23 3.36 -11.26 -17.30
C ALA A 23 4.89 -11.38 -17.20
N LYS A 24 5.56 -11.48 -18.36
CA LYS A 24 7.03 -11.65 -18.44
C LYS A 24 7.80 -10.53 -17.72
N CYS A 25 7.26 -9.31 -17.72
CA CYS A 25 7.92 -8.12 -17.19
C CYS A 25 7.47 -7.74 -15.78
N ILE A 26 6.70 -8.59 -15.08
CA ILE A 26 6.18 -8.27 -13.74
C ILE A 26 7.29 -7.90 -12.74
N CYS A 27 8.46 -8.55 -12.84
CA CYS A 27 9.60 -8.29 -11.98
C CYS A 27 10.19 -6.87 -12.15
N ASN A 28 9.87 -6.17 -13.24
CA ASN A 28 10.33 -4.79 -13.50
C ASN A 28 9.30 -3.74 -13.07
N LEU A 29 8.14 -4.15 -12.56
CA LEU A 29 7.07 -3.25 -12.19
C LEU A 29 7.48 -2.45 -10.95
N SER A 30 7.56 -1.12 -11.10
CA SER A 30 7.97 -0.22 -10.02
C SER A 30 6.78 0.38 -9.26
N SER A 31 5.64 0.53 -9.92
CA SER A 31 4.45 1.18 -9.35
C SER A 31 3.17 0.44 -9.75
N VAL A 32 2.30 0.15 -8.77
CA VAL A 32 0.98 -0.44 -8.99
C VAL A 32 -0.06 0.27 -8.14
N SER A 33 -1.22 0.54 -8.75
CA SER A 33 -2.40 0.98 -8.04
C SER A 33 -3.59 0.10 -8.42
N ILE A 34 -4.27 -0.42 -7.41
CA ILE A 34 -5.52 -1.18 -7.50
C ILE A 34 -6.59 -0.58 -6.58
N TRP A 35 -6.45 0.70 -6.27
CA TRP A 35 -7.31 1.43 -5.35
C TRP A 35 -8.80 1.32 -5.69
N GLY A 36 -9.63 1.16 -4.66
CA GLY A 36 -11.09 1.12 -4.78
C GLY A 36 -11.66 -0.19 -5.32
N SER A 37 -10.82 -1.20 -5.53
CA SER A 37 -11.23 -2.52 -6.00
C SER A 37 -11.68 -3.41 -4.83
N THR A 38 -12.94 -3.26 -4.40
CA THR A 38 -13.49 -3.99 -3.24
C THR A 38 -13.58 -5.51 -3.42
N VAL A 39 -13.38 -6.00 -4.64
CA VAL A 39 -13.38 -7.43 -4.99
C VAL A 39 -12.00 -8.08 -4.86
N ILE A 40 -10.95 -7.28 -4.62
CA ILE A 40 -9.59 -7.79 -4.44
C ILE A 40 -9.39 -8.19 -2.98
N THR A 41 -8.79 -9.36 -2.79
CA THR A 41 -8.48 -9.95 -1.48
C THR A 41 -6.99 -10.21 -1.32
N ASP A 42 -6.59 -10.70 -0.14
CA ASP A 42 -5.21 -11.13 0.11
C ASP A 42 -4.71 -12.10 -0.96
N LYS A 43 -5.56 -12.99 -1.49
CA LYS A 43 -5.16 -13.98 -2.49
C LYS A 43 -4.60 -13.33 -3.77
N GLY A 44 -5.29 -12.31 -4.28
CA GLY A 44 -4.86 -11.60 -5.47
C GLY A 44 -3.58 -10.81 -5.24
N VAL A 45 -3.51 -10.08 -4.12
CA VAL A 45 -2.33 -9.26 -3.77
C VAL A 45 -1.10 -10.13 -3.57
N VAL A 46 -1.18 -11.17 -2.72
CA VAL A 46 -0.09 -12.13 -2.45
C VAL A 46 0.42 -12.74 -3.75
N LYS A 47 -0.49 -13.14 -4.65
CA LYS A 47 -0.08 -13.73 -5.92
C LYS A 47 0.68 -12.74 -6.80
N MET A 48 0.20 -11.50 -6.90
CA MET A 48 0.86 -10.46 -7.70
C MET A 48 2.24 -10.11 -7.15
N ILE A 49 2.33 -9.83 -5.85
CA ILE A 49 3.59 -9.37 -5.23
C ILE A 49 4.66 -10.45 -5.20
N SER A 50 4.29 -11.74 -5.20
CA SER A 50 5.26 -12.85 -5.22
C SER A 50 6.19 -12.85 -6.43
N ARG A 51 5.86 -12.06 -7.48
CA ARG A 51 6.68 -11.90 -8.68
C ARG A 51 7.08 -10.45 -8.96
N ALA A 52 6.53 -9.47 -8.25
CA ALA A 52 6.80 -8.04 -8.43
C ALA A 52 7.95 -7.57 -7.53
N THR A 53 9.14 -8.15 -7.72
CA THR A 53 10.28 -7.98 -6.80
C THR A 53 10.94 -6.59 -6.82
N SER A 54 10.72 -5.80 -7.88
CA SER A 54 11.27 -4.43 -8.00
C SER A 54 10.27 -3.33 -7.62
N LEU A 55 9.16 -3.71 -6.98
CA LEU A 55 8.10 -2.78 -6.65
C LEU A 55 8.56 -1.74 -5.62
N GLN A 56 8.31 -0.46 -5.92
CA GLN A 56 8.66 0.69 -5.08
C GLN A 56 7.43 1.42 -4.57
N HIS A 57 6.35 1.47 -5.33
CA HIS A 57 5.12 2.18 -4.96
C HIS A 57 3.89 1.29 -5.12
N LEU A 58 3.14 1.10 -4.05
CA LEU A 58 1.98 0.21 -4.05
C LEU A 58 0.76 0.91 -3.45
N ASN A 59 -0.33 1.01 -4.21
CA ASN A 59 -1.62 1.49 -3.70
C ASN A 59 -2.67 0.38 -3.76
N ILE A 60 -3.04 -0.11 -2.59
CA ILE A 60 -4.05 -1.16 -2.34
C ILE A 60 -5.21 -0.64 -1.50
N GLY A 61 -5.39 0.67 -1.38
CA GLY A 61 -6.48 1.24 -0.58
C GLY A 61 -7.87 0.84 -1.09
N GLY A 62 -8.85 0.75 -0.20
CA GLY A 62 -10.23 0.41 -0.54
C GLY A 62 -10.41 -1.01 -1.09
N THR A 63 -9.48 -1.91 -0.79
CA THR A 63 -9.56 -3.35 -1.08
C THR A 63 -9.94 -4.13 0.18
N PHE A 64 -10.23 -5.42 0.05
CA PHE A 64 -10.65 -6.29 1.16
C PHE A 64 -9.49 -7.17 1.63
N ILE A 65 -8.42 -6.54 2.10
CA ILE A 65 -7.17 -7.18 2.53
C ILE A 65 -6.97 -7.11 4.05
N THR A 66 -6.10 -7.98 4.55
CA THR A 66 -5.71 -8.10 5.96
C THR A 66 -4.19 -7.98 6.13
N ASP A 67 -3.69 -8.20 7.35
CA ASP A 67 -2.26 -8.28 7.64
C ASP A 67 -1.53 -9.34 6.78
N MET A 68 -2.24 -10.36 6.27
CA MET A 68 -1.66 -11.36 5.36
C MET A 68 -1.04 -10.71 4.13
N SER A 69 -1.69 -9.72 3.53
CA SER A 69 -1.10 -8.95 2.41
C SER A 69 0.14 -8.20 2.86
N LEU A 70 0.12 -7.56 4.03
CA LEU A 70 1.27 -6.78 4.51
C LEU A 70 2.48 -7.66 4.81
N PHE A 71 2.29 -8.85 5.40
CA PHE A 71 3.37 -9.81 5.61
C PHE A 71 3.97 -10.28 4.29
N ALA A 72 3.14 -10.57 3.30
CA ALA A 72 3.64 -11.02 2.00
C ALA A 72 4.37 -9.91 1.26
N ILE A 73 3.86 -8.67 1.29
CA ILE A 73 4.53 -7.49 0.74
C ILE A 73 5.88 -7.28 1.41
N ALA A 74 5.94 -7.39 2.74
CA ALA A 74 7.18 -7.26 3.50
C ALA A 74 8.25 -8.26 3.04
N ASP A 75 7.85 -9.50 2.78
CA ASP A 75 8.75 -10.58 2.35
C ASP A 75 9.18 -10.46 0.87
N SER A 76 8.28 -10.01 -0.01
CA SER A 76 8.52 -10.04 -1.47
C SER A 76 8.99 -8.71 -2.08
N CYS A 77 8.83 -7.58 -1.39
CA CYS A 77 9.09 -6.25 -1.94
C CYS A 77 10.18 -5.48 -1.14
N PRO A 78 11.46 -5.89 -1.22
CA PRO A 78 12.54 -5.27 -0.44
C PRO A 78 12.87 -3.83 -0.87
N TYR A 79 12.40 -3.41 -2.04
CA TYR A 79 12.61 -2.06 -2.58
C TYR A 79 11.40 -1.13 -2.37
N LEU A 80 10.39 -1.56 -1.62
CA LEU A 80 9.19 -0.78 -1.39
C LEU A 80 9.53 0.52 -0.65
N LYS A 81 9.13 1.65 -1.25
CA LYS A 81 9.31 3.01 -0.72
C LYS A 81 8.02 3.62 -0.22
N THR A 82 6.91 3.32 -0.89
CA THR A 82 5.61 3.91 -0.55
C THR A 82 4.51 2.87 -0.61
N ILE A 83 3.67 2.83 0.43
CA ILE A 83 2.43 2.05 0.40
C ILE A 83 1.22 2.87 0.84
N VAL A 84 0.10 2.65 0.15
CA VAL A 84 -1.20 3.21 0.48
C VAL A 84 -2.20 2.07 0.67
N PHE A 85 -2.74 1.92 1.87
CA PHE A 85 -3.75 0.91 2.21
C PHE A 85 -4.98 1.53 2.90
N GLN A 86 -5.21 2.82 2.66
CA GLN A 86 -6.35 3.55 3.18
C GLN A 86 -7.68 2.81 2.92
N GLY A 87 -8.55 2.75 3.92
CA GLY A 87 -9.86 2.11 3.76
C GLY A 87 -9.80 0.59 3.69
N CYS A 88 -8.72 -0.02 4.17
CA CYS A 88 -8.61 -1.46 4.44
C CYS A 88 -8.83 -1.67 5.96
N PRO A 89 -10.06 -1.92 6.42
CA PRO A 89 -10.40 -1.90 7.85
C PRO A 89 -9.86 -3.09 8.65
N HIS A 90 -9.33 -4.12 7.99
CA HIS A 90 -8.85 -5.35 8.60
C HIS A 90 -7.33 -5.42 8.75
N ILE A 91 -6.62 -4.34 8.40
CA ILE A 91 -5.20 -4.20 8.69
C ILE A 91 -5.03 -3.70 10.13
N THR A 92 -4.13 -4.33 10.86
CA THR A 92 -3.83 -4.05 12.27
C THR A 92 -2.41 -3.52 12.46
N GLU A 93 -2.08 -3.17 13.70
CA GLU A 93 -0.73 -2.80 14.12
C GLU A 93 0.31 -3.87 13.76
N ASN A 94 -0.02 -5.15 13.86
CA ASN A 94 0.92 -6.24 13.60
C ASN A 94 1.42 -6.21 12.15
N GLY A 95 0.52 -6.01 11.20
CA GLY A 95 0.86 -5.88 9.79
C GLY A 95 1.72 -4.64 9.51
N LEU A 96 1.40 -3.51 10.15
CA LEU A 96 2.18 -2.27 10.02
C LEU A 96 3.60 -2.41 10.56
N VAL A 97 3.75 -2.97 11.77
CA VAL A 97 5.04 -3.20 12.42
C VAL A 97 5.91 -4.13 11.57
N ALA A 98 5.35 -5.23 11.07
CA ALA A 98 6.08 -6.15 10.20
C ALA A 98 6.55 -5.45 8.91
N LEU A 99 5.69 -4.67 8.27
CA LEU A 99 6.01 -3.94 7.06
C LEU A 99 7.17 -2.94 7.29
N VAL A 100 7.06 -2.09 8.33
CA VAL A 100 8.09 -1.07 8.62
C VAL A 100 9.41 -1.71 9.04
N LYS A 101 9.36 -2.83 9.76
CA LYS A 101 10.56 -3.54 10.24
C LYS A 101 11.33 -4.22 9.09
N ILE A 102 10.64 -4.79 8.11
CA ILE A 102 11.25 -5.60 7.06
C ILE A 102 11.55 -4.77 5.81
N CYS A 103 10.66 -3.87 5.39
CA CYS A 103 10.89 -2.99 4.25
C CYS A 103 11.80 -1.82 4.64
N CYS A 104 13.11 -2.05 4.74
CA CYS A 104 14.07 -1.04 5.20
C CYS A 104 14.18 0.21 4.29
N LYS A 105 13.65 0.14 3.06
CA LYS A 105 13.58 1.28 2.13
C LYS A 105 12.25 2.05 2.19
N LEU A 106 11.36 1.68 3.11
CA LEU A 106 10.06 2.30 3.22
C LEU A 106 10.22 3.74 3.73
N GLU A 107 9.82 4.68 2.88
CA GLU A 107 9.91 6.12 3.14
C GLU A 107 8.57 6.68 3.60
N SER A 108 7.45 6.11 3.12
CA SER A 108 6.11 6.65 3.41
C SER A 108 5.02 5.60 3.50
N ILE A 109 4.14 5.77 4.49
CA ILE A 109 2.90 5.00 4.65
C ILE A 109 1.69 5.93 4.83
N ASN A 110 0.56 5.57 4.24
CA ASN A 110 -0.72 6.24 4.50
C ASN A 110 -1.60 5.37 5.40
N VAL A 111 -1.97 5.91 6.56
CA VAL A 111 -2.72 5.22 7.62
C VAL A 111 -4.17 5.73 7.75
N TRP A 112 -4.68 6.43 6.73
CA TRP A 112 -6.01 7.03 6.80
C TRP A 112 -7.15 6.00 6.80
N GLY A 113 -8.13 6.22 7.67
CA GLY A 113 -9.31 5.36 7.80
C GLY A 113 -9.03 4.04 8.52
N MET A 114 -7.82 3.86 9.06
CA MET A 114 -7.50 2.73 9.93
C MET A 114 -8.05 2.95 11.33
N LYS A 115 -8.45 1.86 11.99
CA LYS A 115 -8.83 1.86 13.41
C LYS A 115 -7.63 1.46 14.28
N VAL A 116 -6.51 2.12 14.09
CA VAL A 116 -5.25 1.85 14.81
C VAL A 116 -4.99 2.98 15.82
N PRO A 117 -4.61 2.69 17.07
CA PRO A 117 -4.30 3.71 18.08
C PRO A 117 -3.13 4.61 17.67
N LEU A 118 -3.11 5.84 18.18
CA LEU A 118 -2.02 6.80 17.91
C LEU A 118 -0.65 6.26 18.36
N ASP A 119 -0.61 5.53 19.48
CA ASP A 119 0.61 4.97 20.06
C ASP A 119 1.34 3.99 19.12
N CYS A 120 0.58 3.29 18.27
CA CYS A 120 1.16 2.44 17.24
C CYS A 120 2.07 3.25 16.30
N PHE A 121 1.64 4.43 15.87
CA PHE A 121 2.44 5.27 14.97
C PHE A 121 3.74 5.76 15.63
N ILE A 122 3.71 6.01 16.95
CA ILE A 122 4.92 6.30 17.72
C ILE A 122 5.85 5.08 17.73
N GLY A 123 5.29 3.87 17.90
CA GLY A 123 6.03 2.61 17.78
C GLY A 123 6.69 2.44 16.42
N LEU A 124 5.98 2.75 15.32
CA LEU A 124 6.53 2.68 13.97
C LEU A 124 7.70 3.67 13.76
N LEU A 125 7.59 4.89 14.29
CA LEU A 125 8.67 5.90 14.23
C LEU A 125 9.88 5.51 15.07
N THR A 126 9.70 4.69 16.11
CA THR A 126 10.82 4.11 16.86
C THR A 126 11.60 3.09 16.02
N ILE A 127 10.91 2.34 15.14
CA ILE A 127 11.52 1.38 14.23
C ILE A 127 12.19 2.09 13.03
N ASN A 128 11.52 3.09 12.47
CA ASN A 128 12.04 3.91 11.36
C ASN A 128 11.76 5.40 11.62
N PRO A 129 12.72 6.14 12.21
CA PRO A 129 12.54 7.56 12.54
C PRO A 129 12.36 8.48 11.33
N ALA A 130 12.78 8.05 10.14
CA ALA A 130 12.62 8.81 8.90
C ALA A 130 11.30 8.52 8.18
N LEU A 131 10.48 7.60 8.70
CA LEU A 131 9.23 7.18 8.07
C LEU A 131 8.22 8.33 8.06
N GLN A 132 7.75 8.68 6.87
CA GLN A 132 6.69 9.67 6.71
C GLN A 132 5.34 8.99 6.83
N ILE A 133 4.66 9.18 7.95
CA ILE A 133 3.28 8.74 8.15
C ILE A 133 2.37 9.85 7.65
N GLN A 134 1.67 9.63 6.53
CA GLN A 134 0.86 10.65 5.87
C GLN A 134 -0.63 10.54 6.27
N PRO A 135 -1.16 11.48 7.08
CA PRO A 135 -2.59 11.66 7.23
C PRO A 135 -3.17 12.53 6.10
N LYS A 136 -4.25 12.07 5.46
CA LYS A 136 -5.14 12.76 4.48
C LYS A 136 -4.46 13.74 3.48
N GLY A 137 -4.46 13.39 2.19
CA GLY A 137 -4.50 14.40 1.11
C GLY A 137 -3.45 14.34 0.00
N MET A 138 -2.46 13.45 0.03
CA MET A 138 -1.57 13.25 -1.12
C MET A 138 -2.09 12.11 -2.00
N LEU A 139 -2.98 12.44 -2.94
CA LEU A 139 -3.21 11.57 -4.08
C LEU A 139 -1.92 11.56 -4.89
N VAL A 140 -1.29 10.38 -4.98
CA VAL A 140 -0.22 10.05 -5.93
C VAL A 140 -0.82 10.19 -7.33
N ASN A 141 -0.89 11.42 -7.84
CA ASN A 141 -1.12 11.83 -9.22
C ASN A 141 -1.12 13.36 -9.30
N ASP A 142 0.03 13.99 -9.04
CA ASP A 142 0.43 15.13 -9.86
C ASP A 142 1.95 15.24 -9.83
N GLN A 143 2.54 15.33 -11.02
CA GLN A 143 3.98 15.48 -11.16
C GLN A 143 4.38 16.89 -10.73
N ARG A 144 4.81 17.05 -9.48
CA ARG A 144 5.68 18.12 -8.96
C ARG A 144 5.87 17.96 -7.44
N VAL A 145 6.98 17.36 -7.04
CA VAL A 145 7.61 17.59 -5.71
C VAL A 145 8.04 19.08 -5.68
N PRO A 146 8.17 19.83 -4.56
CA PRO A 146 8.29 19.46 -3.13
C PRO A 146 7.31 20.27 -2.22
N MET A 147 7.10 19.99 -0.94
CA MET A 147 7.97 20.38 0.19
C MET A 147 7.23 20.02 1.50
N TRP A 148 7.96 19.44 2.45
CA TRP A 148 7.79 19.70 3.88
C TRP A 148 8.13 21.19 4.15
N PRO A 149 7.79 21.82 5.29
CA PRO A 149 6.82 21.53 6.36
C PRO A 149 5.81 22.69 6.52
N VAL A 150 4.72 22.55 7.30
CA VAL A 150 4.37 23.61 8.29
C VAL A 150 3.36 23.13 9.36
N PHE A 151 3.81 23.27 10.61
CA PHE A 151 3.16 23.22 11.94
C PHE A 151 2.45 21.94 12.39
#